data_AF-A0A957Z4K6-F1
#
_entry.id   AF-A0A957Z4K6-F1
#
_cell.length_a   1.000
_cell.length_b   1.000
_cell.length_c   1.000
_cell.angle_alpha   90.00
_cell.angle_beta   90.00
_cell.angle_gamma   90.00
#
_symmetry.space_group_name_H-M   'P 1'
#
loop_
_entity.id
_entity.type
_entity.pdbx_description
1 polymer ?
#
loop_
_entity_poly.entity_id
_entity_poly.type
_entity_poly.pdbx_seq_one_letter_code
_entity_poly.pdbx_strand_id
1 'polypeptide(L)'
;TAPKLATIADDLRTLVGVKPGWAQRSLPAGLRIVFQRLEDGTTRLACAREDTYPSDDDTTAVRTAFAVPASADEERSEHRWVNPKTNRPVKFFRVQFKWMER
;
A
#
# COMPACT_ATOMS: atom_id res chain seq x y z
N THR A 1 -1.93 20.51 -7.75
CA THR A 1 -2.90 19.91 -6.81
C THR A 1 -2.48 18.49 -6.55
N ALA A 2 -2.26 18.09 -5.29
CA ALA A 2 -1.97 16.69 -4.98
C ALA A 2 -3.20 15.84 -5.39
N PRO A 3 -3.02 14.72 -6.12
CA PRO A 3 -4.13 13.83 -6.44
C PRO A 3 -4.78 13.33 -5.15
N LYS A 4 -6.11 13.33 -5.11
CA LYS A 4 -6.86 12.81 -3.96
C LYS A 4 -6.61 11.30 -3.84
N LEU A 5 -6.45 10.79 -2.62
CA LEU A 5 -6.21 9.37 -2.35
C LEU A 5 -7.24 8.45 -3.00
N ALA A 6 -8.50 8.89 -3.12
CA ALA A 6 -9.56 8.16 -3.82
C ALA A 6 -9.21 7.89 -5.30
N THR A 7 -8.78 8.91 -6.04
CA THR A 7 -8.32 8.75 -7.43
C THR A 7 -7.15 7.79 -7.52
N ILE A 8 -6.23 7.86 -6.55
CA ILE A 8 -5.07 6.98 -6.50
C ILE A 8 -5.48 5.52 -6.29
N ALA A 9 -6.46 5.30 -5.42
CA ALA A 9 -7.04 3.98 -5.18
C ALA A 9 -7.71 3.43 -6.44
N ASP A 10 -8.51 4.25 -7.11
CA ASP A 10 -9.18 3.86 -8.36
C ASP A 10 -8.19 3.50 -9.45
N ASP A 11 -7.17 4.33 -9.75
CA ASP A 11 -6.24 3.93 -10.82
C ASP A 11 -5.43 2.70 -10.43
N LEU A 12 -5.05 2.52 -9.15
CA LEU A 12 -4.31 1.32 -8.73
C LEU A 12 -5.17 0.06 -8.86
N ARG A 13 -6.47 0.14 -8.52
CA ARG A 13 -7.41 -0.95 -8.76
C ARG A 13 -7.58 -1.24 -10.25
N THR A 14 -7.70 -0.20 -11.09
CA THR A 14 -7.80 -0.36 -12.55
C THR A 14 -6.54 -0.99 -13.13
N LEU A 15 -5.36 -0.60 -12.66
CA LEU A 15 -4.08 -1.15 -13.12
C LEU A 15 -3.90 -2.63 -12.75
N VAL A 16 -4.30 -3.03 -11.53
CA VAL A 16 -4.27 -4.44 -11.12
C VAL A 16 -5.37 -5.24 -11.80
N GLY A 17 -6.55 -4.64 -11.97
CA GLY A 17 -7.71 -5.28 -12.56
C GLY A 17 -8.21 -6.46 -11.72
N VAL A 18 -8.76 -7.48 -12.39
CA VAL A 18 -9.36 -8.65 -11.75
C VAL A 18 -8.40 -9.84 -11.57
N LYS A 19 -7.24 -9.79 -12.23
CA LYS A 19 -6.26 -10.89 -12.22
C LYS A 19 -5.23 -10.69 -11.10
N PRO A 20 -4.53 -11.75 -10.69
CA PRO A 20 -3.38 -11.62 -9.80
C PRO A 20 -2.35 -10.65 -10.39
N GLY A 21 -1.87 -9.74 -9.56
CA GLY A 21 -1.04 -8.63 -10.00
C GLY A 21 -0.87 -7.59 -8.91
N TRP A 22 0.01 -6.63 -9.14
CA TRP A 22 0.24 -5.55 -8.19
C TRP A 22 0.57 -4.25 -8.91
N ALA A 23 0.22 -3.15 -8.27
CA ALA A 23 0.57 -1.81 -8.68
C ALA A 23 1.00 -1.00 -7.46
N GLN A 24 1.86 -0.02 -7.67
CA GLN A 24 2.35 0.85 -6.60
C GLN A 24 2.29 2.32 -6.98
N ARG A 25 2.23 3.18 -5.97
CA ARG A 25 2.32 4.64 -6.12
C ARG A 25 3.17 5.21 -4.98
N SER A 26 4.11 6.06 -5.33
CA SER A 26 4.76 6.95 -4.34
C SER A 26 3.99 8.26 -4.29
N LEU A 27 3.69 8.71 -3.08
CA LEU A 27 2.97 9.95 -2.80
C LEU A 27 3.94 11.04 -2.32
N PRO A 28 3.52 12.31 -2.38
CA PRO A 28 4.22 13.39 -1.69
C PRO A 28 4.43 13.07 -0.21
N ALA A 29 5.44 13.68 0.40
CA ALA A 29 5.85 13.44 1.79
C ALA A 29 6.31 12.01 2.12
N GLY A 30 6.61 11.17 1.11
CA GLY A 30 7.33 9.90 1.30
C GLY A 30 6.45 8.67 1.59
N LEU A 31 5.12 8.81 1.56
CA LEU A 31 4.20 7.68 1.70
C LEU A 31 4.18 6.85 0.41
N ARG A 32 4.33 5.53 0.51
CA ARG A 32 4.23 4.59 -0.62
C ARG A 32 3.06 3.66 -0.39
N ILE A 33 2.29 3.43 -1.44
CA ILE A 33 1.13 2.54 -1.43
C ILE A 33 1.36 1.43 -2.45
N VAL A 34 1.07 0.20 -2.06
CA VAL A 34 1.05 -0.97 -2.94
C VAL A 34 -0.32 -1.62 -2.82
N PHE A 35 -0.98 -1.81 -3.95
CA PHE A 35 -2.21 -2.60 -4.05
C PHE A 35 -1.90 -3.87 -4.84
N GLN A 36 -2.32 -5.02 -4.33
CA GLN A 36 -1.99 -6.32 -4.87
C GLN A 36 -3.18 -7.27 -4.76
N ARG A 37 -3.43 -8.05 -5.81
CA ARG A 37 -4.25 -9.25 -5.77
C ARG A 37 -3.34 -10.46 -5.87
N LEU A 38 -3.46 -11.36 -4.90
CA LEU A 38 -2.72 -12.61 -4.84
C LEU A 38 -3.46 -13.71 -5.62
N GLU A 39 -2.74 -14.77 -5.96
CA GLU A 39 -3.28 -15.88 -6.76
C GLU A 39 -4.38 -16.68 -6.05
N ASP A 40 -4.38 -16.65 -4.72
CA ASP A 40 -5.37 -17.29 -3.86
C ASP A 40 -6.68 -16.47 -3.73
N GLY A 41 -6.78 -15.33 -4.42
CA GLY A 41 -7.92 -14.40 -4.32
C GLY A 41 -7.82 -13.40 -3.17
N THR A 42 -6.75 -13.47 -2.36
CA THR A 42 -6.51 -12.50 -1.30
C THR A 42 -6.11 -11.15 -1.90
N THR A 43 -6.79 -10.10 -1.48
CA THR A 43 -6.40 -8.72 -1.76
C THR A 43 -5.54 -8.19 -0.63
N ARG A 44 -4.48 -7.50 -1.02
CA ARG A 44 -3.49 -6.92 -0.14
C ARG A 44 -3.30 -5.45 -0.45
N LEU A 45 -3.41 -4.63 0.58
CA LEU A 45 -3.02 -3.22 0.56
C LEU A 45 -1.86 -3.02 1.52
N ALA A 46 -0.82 -2.32 1.09
CA ALA A 46 0.27 -1.94 1.96
C ALA A 46 0.54 -0.44 1.83
N CYS A 47 0.68 0.23 2.97
CA CYS A 47 1.22 1.57 3.06
C CYS A 47 2.55 1.54 3.81
N ALA A 48 3.55 2.26 3.30
CA ALA A 48 4.88 2.26 3.87
C ALA A 48 5.54 3.64 3.79
N ARG A 49 6.37 3.93 4.78
CA ARG A 49 7.24 5.11 4.81
C ARG A 49 8.69 4.69 5.06
N GLU A 50 9.60 5.53 4.63
CA GLU A 50 11.02 5.41 4.94
C GLU A 50 11.23 5.80 6.42
N ASP A 51 12.04 5.02 7.14
CA ASP A 51 12.51 5.26 8.51
C ASP A 51 11.47 5.29 9.65
N THR A 52 10.17 5.41 9.35
CA THR A 52 9.10 5.36 10.36
C THR A 52 7.83 4.72 9.82
N TYR A 53 6.98 4.18 10.71
CA TYR A 53 5.65 3.69 10.31
C TYR A 53 4.78 4.86 9.80
N PRO A 54 3.90 4.60 8.81
CA PRO A 54 2.78 5.49 8.52
C PRO A 54 2.01 5.85 9.81
N SER A 55 1.55 7.09 9.93
CA SER A 55 0.73 7.48 11.07
C SER A 55 -0.62 6.75 11.04
N ASP A 56 -1.34 6.78 12.17
CA ASP A 56 -2.69 6.22 12.22
C ASP A 56 -3.64 6.99 11.28
N ASP A 57 -3.42 8.30 11.09
CA ASP A 57 -4.15 9.11 10.11
C ASP A 57 -3.87 8.69 8.66
N ASP A 58 -2.60 8.46 8.31
CA ASP A 58 -2.22 7.95 6.98
C ASP A 58 -2.90 6.60 6.73
N THR A 59 -2.82 5.72 7.73
CA THR A 59 -3.37 4.37 7.68
C THR A 59 -4.89 4.41 7.53
N THR A 60 -5.58 5.25 8.30
CA THR A 60 -7.03 5.46 8.23
C THR A 60 -7.45 6.02 6.87
N ALA A 61 -6.77 7.07 6.38
CA ALA A 61 -7.07 7.68 5.09
C ALA A 61 -6.90 6.69 3.92
N VAL A 62 -5.83 5.89 3.94
CA VAL A 62 -5.60 4.84 2.94
C VAL A 62 -6.67 3.75 3.04
N ARG A 63 -6.99 3.28 4.24
CA ARG A 63 -8.03 2.27 4.47
C ARG A 63 -9.40 2.71 3.93
N THR A 64 -9.78 3.96 4.20
CA THR A 64 -11.02 4.55 3.68
C THR A 64 -11.00 4.69 2.16
N ALA A 65 -9.92 5.21 1.57
CA ALA A 65 -9.82 5.39 0.11
C ALA A 65 -9.89 4.05 -0.65
N PHE A 66 -9.29 2.99 -0.10
CA PHE A 66 -9.30 1.65 -0.66
C PHE A 66 -10.45 0.78 -0.14
N ALA A 67 -11.46 1.37 0.52
CA ALA A 67 -12.64 0.68 1.02
C ALA A 67 -12.32 -0.66 1.71
N VAL A 68 -11.23 -0.70 2.48
CA VAL A 68 -10.74 -1.93 3.10
C VAL A 68 -11.73 -2.34 4.19
N PRO A 69 -12.20 -3.59 4.19
CA PRO A 69 -13.20 -4.05 5.16
C PRO A 69 -12.67 -4.02 6.58
N ALA A 70 -13.58 -3.91 7.55
CA ALA A 70 -13.18 -3.87 8.96
C ALA A 70 -12.62 -5.17 9.52
N SER A 71 -12.93 -6.28 8.86
CA SER A 71 -12.39 -7.61 9.16
C SER A 71 -11.05 -7.90 8.49
N ALA A 72 -10.43 -6.93 7.81
CA ALA A 72 -9.13 -7.15 7.18
C ALA A 72 -8.06 -7.36 8.26
N ASP A 73 -7.18 -8.34 8.03
CA ASP A 73 -6.05 -8.60 8.90
C ASP A 73 -5.00 -7.50 8.73
N GLU A 74 -4.75 -6.73 9.79
CA GLU A 74 -3.69 -5.73 9.84
C GLU A 74 -2.38 -6.38 10.32
N GLU A 75 -1.30 -6.16 9.58
CA GLU A 75 0.04 -6.59 9.96
C GLU A 75 1.03 -5.43 9.81
N ARG A 76 1.87 -5.24 10.82
CA ARG A 76 2.99 -4.29 10.78
C ARG A 76 4.29 -5.04 10.53
N SER A 77 5.07 -4.57 9.57
CA SER A 77 6.29 -5.24 9.13
C SER A 77 7.34 -4.24 8.66
N GLU A 78 8.60 -4.66 8.69
CA GLU A 78 9.72 -3.89 8.16
C GLU A 78 10.21 -4.53 6.86
N HIS A 79 10.58 -3.70 5.89
CA HIS A 79 11.15 -4.15 4.64
C HIS A 79 12.43 -3.38 4.34
N ARG A 80 13.55 -4.10 4.27
CA ARG A 80 14.84 -3.52 3.87
C ARG A 80 14.97 -3.64 2.36
N TRP A 81 15.27 -2.52 1.72
CA TRP A 81 15.50 -2.44 0.29
C TRP A 81 16.79 -1.67 0.03
N VAL A 82 17.66 -2.19 -0.83
CA VAL A 82 18.87 -1.45 -1.24
C VAL A 82 18.55 -0.71 -2.52
N ASN A 83 18.74 0.62 -2.49
CA ASN A 83 18.51 1.44 -3.67
C ASN A 83 19.57 1.11 -4.74
N PRO A 84 19.19 0.60 -5.93
CA PRO A 84 20.16 0.17 -6.93
C PRO A 84 20.93 1.35 -7.55
N LYS A 85 20.40 2.59 -7.46
CA LYS A 85 21.06 3.79 -8.00
C LYS A 85 22.10 4.36 -7.06
N THR A 86 21.87 4.28 -5.76
CA THR A 86 22.72 4.93 -4.75
C THR A 86 23.45 3.93 -3.85
N ASN A 87 23.15 2.64 -4.00
CA ASN A 87 23.63 1.54 -3.16
C ASN A 87 23.40 1.74 -1.65
N ARG A 88 22.45 2.61 -1.28
CA ARG A 88 22.12 2.88 0.12
C ARG A 88 21.02 1.93 0.60
N PRO A 89 21.18 1.31 1.79
CA PRO A 89 20.09 0.58 2.41
C PRO A 89 19.01 1.56 2.84
N VAL A 90 17.77 1.24 2.49
CA VAL A 90 16.58 1.97 2.88
C VAL A 90 15.69 1.03 3.67
N LYS A 91 15.20 1.51 4.82
CA LYS A 91 14.29 0.75 5.66
C LYS A 91 12.88 1.31 5.50
N PHE A 92 11.98 0.49 4.98
CA PHE A 92 10.56 0.80 4.92
C PHE A 92 9.85 0.17 6.11
N PHE A 93 9.08 0.98 6.82
CA PHE A 93 8.14 0.50 7.81
C PHE A 93 6.75 0.49 7.18
N ARG A 94 6.12 -0.68 7.19
CA ARG A 94 4.91 -0.98 6.42
C ARG A 94 3.79 -1.42 7.34
N VAL A 95 2.61 -0.85 7.13
CA VAL A 95 1.34 -1.42 7.59
C VAL A 95 0.67 -2.04 6.37
N GLN A 96 0.22 -3.28 6.50
CA GLN A 96 -0.48 -3.98 5.43
C GLN A 96 -1.79 -4.56 5.92
N PHE A 97 -2.77 -4.58 5.02
CA PHE A 97 -4.10 -5.14 5.20
C PHE A 97 -4.27 -6.28 4.21
N LYS A 98 -4.79 -7.41 4.67
CA LYS A 98 -5.16 -8.54 3.82
C LYS A 98 -6.62 -8.88 4.04
N TRP A 99 -7.35 -9.12 2.95
CA TRP A 99 -8.75 -9.54 3.01
C TRP A 99 -9.15 -10.27 1.73
N MET A 100 -10.21 -11.07 1.81
CA MET A 100 -10.85 -11.66 0.64
C MET A 100 -11.89 -10.67 0.10
N GLU A 101 -11.78 -10.30 -1.18
CA GLU A 101 -12.88 -9.60 -1.86
C GLU A 101 -13.98 -10.63 -2.15
N ARG A 102 -15.13 -10.47 -1.50
CA ARG A 102 -16.32 -11.30 -1.74
C ARG A 102 -17.07 -10.85 -2.99
#